data_AF-X0XCJ1-F1
#
_entry.id   AF-X0XCJ1-F1
#
_cell.length_a   1.000
_cell.length_b   1.000
_cell.length_c   1.000
_cell.angle_alpha   90.00
_cell.angle_beta   90.00
_cell.angle_gamma   90.00
#
_symmetry.space_group_name_H-M   'P 1'
#
loop_
_entity.id
_entity.type
_entity.pdbx_description
1 polymer ?
#
loop_
_entity_poly.entity_id
_entity_poly.type
_entity_poly.pdbx_seq_one_letter_code
_entity_poly.pdbx_strand_id
1 'polypeptide(L)'
;ESERAMGLGNWYHDQREKDLLEFDTIERHGIEVPIVKPIEDNKGVKIAPEQKLSDGVYPEHLVYLKSAGLCGQADIVEVVDNKLYINDYKTNKEIKEKGFTNWEGITSKMFKPVNHLDDCNLNHYSLQLSLYAYIIKKHNPTLKVGGLTLQHVKFKIAGVDKNGYPIAELDNGEPVIDEVKMYELPYLQDEVRSIIMWLKDNPAKP
;
A
#
# COMPACT_ATOMS: atom_id res chain seq x y z
N GLU A 1 -7.76 -4.09 19.66
CA GLU A 1 -8.13 -3.55 18.33
C GLU A 1 -7.10 -3.94 17.26
N SER A 2 -5.79 -3.79 17.51
CA SER A 2 -4.70 -4.12 16.58
C SER A 2 -4.67 -5.59 16.12
N GLU A 3 -4.65 -6.58 17.01
CA GLU A 3 -4.46 -8.00 16.62
C GLU A 3 -5.57 -8.57 15.74
N ARG A 4 -6.84 -8.14 15.92
CA ARG A 4 -7.97 -8.63 15.11
C ARG A 4 -8.15 -7.89 13.79
N ALA A 5 -7.93 -6.58 13.77
CA ALA A 5 -7.86 -5.82 12.51
C ALA A 5 -6.69 -6.33 11.65
N MET A 6 -5.56 -6.68 12.29
CA MET A 6 -4.47 -7.41 11.64
C MET A 6 -4.92 -8.77 11.10
N GLY A 7 -5.75 -9.53 11.83
CA GLY A 7 -6.27 -10.82 11.33
C GLY A 7 -7.09 -10.72 10.04
N LEU A 8 -8.03 -9.76 9.95
CA LEU A 8 -8.82 -9.55 8.72
C LEU A 8 -7.99 -8.98 7.58
N GLY A 9 -7.08 -8.05 7.89
CA GLY A 9 -6.12 -7.50 6.92
C GLY A 9 -5.25 -8.60 6.31
N ASN A 10 -4.59 -9.38 7.17
CA ASN A 10 -3.73 -10.49 6.75
C ASN A 10 -4.51 -11.52 5.94
N TRP A 11 -5.69 -11.95 6.40
CA TRP A 11 -6.52 -12.89 5.64
C TRP A 11 -6.82 -12.36 4.22
N TYR A 12 -7.18 -11.08 4.11
CA TYR A 12 -7.50 -10.50 2.81
C TYR A 12 -6.27 -10.44 1.90
N HIS A 13 -5.13 -10.00 2.44
CA HIS A 13 -3.85 -9.93 1.73
C HIS A 13 -3.42 -11.32 1.25
N ASP A 14 -3.38 -12.30 2.15
CA ASP A 14 -2.99 -13.69 1.87
C ASP A 14 -3.90 -14.31 0.80
N GLN A 15 -5.21 -14.08 0.88
CA GLN A 15 -6.16 -14.59 -0.11
C GLN A 15 -5.97 -13.92 -1.48
N ARG A 16 -5.76 -12.59 -1.54
CA ARG A 16 -5.51 -11.89 -2.80
C ARG A 16 -4.20 -12.31 -3.44
N GLU A 17 -3.14 -12.47 -2.66
CA GLU A 17 -1.85 -12.98 -3.13
C GLU A 17 -2.01 -14.40 -3.67
N LYS A 18 -2.64 -15.31 -2.90
CA LYS A 18 -2.87 -16.69 -3.32
C LYS A 18 -3.64 -16.76 -4.64
N ASP A 19 -4.76 -16.03 -4.76
CA ASP A 19 -5.57 -15.99 -5.98
C ASP A 19 -4.74 -15.54 -7.18
N LEU A 20 -3.84 -14.55 -7.02
CA LEU A 20 -2.96 -14.12 -8.11
C LEU A 20 -1.92 -15.19 -8.47
N LEU A 21 -1.30 -15.83 -7.48
CA LEU A 21 -0.23 -16.81 -7.71
C LEU A 21 -0.69 -18.13 -8.34
N GLU A 22 -2.01 -18.38 -8.37
CA GLU A 22 -2.63 -19.49 -9.11
C GLU A 22 -2.51 -19.35 -10.63
N PHE A 23 -2.21 -18.15 -11.15
CA PHE A 23 -2.05 -17.89 -12.57
C PHE A 23 -0.59 -17.58 -12.94
N ASP A 24 -0.26 -17.80 -14.21
CA ASP A 24 1.03 -17.41 -14.79
C ASP A 24 0.96 -16.04 -15.49
N THR A 25 -0.20 -15.65 -15.99
CA THR A 25 -0.47 -14.37 -16.67
C THR A 25 -1.80 -13.79 -16.23
N ILE A 26 -1.95 -12.48 -16.40
CA ILE A 26 -3.18 -11.76 -16.12
C ILE A 26 -3.35 -10.58 -17.06
N GLU A 27 -4.60 -10.26 -17.43
CA GLU A 27 -4.91 -9.05 -18.18
C GLU A 27 -4.88 -7.83 -17.25
N ARG A 28 -4.10 -6.82 -17.64
CA ARG A 28 -4.09 -5.49 -17.03
C ARG A 28 -4.04 -4.42 -18.10
N HIS A 29 -4.91 -3.42 -17.96
CA HIS A 29 -4.99 -2.31 -18.91
C HIS A 29 -5.11 -2.74 -20.39
N GLY A 30 -5.80 -3.86 -20.65
CA GLY A 30 -5.99 -4.42 -22.00
C GLY A 30 -4.78 -5.16 -22.57
N ILE A 31 -3.76 -5.46 -21.74
CA ILE A 31 -2.55 -6.20 -22.14
C ILE A 31 -2.37 -7.38 -21.20
N GLU A 32 -2.13 -8.56 -21.77
CA GLU A 32 -1.74 -9.74 -21.00
C GLU A 32 -0.29 -9.61 -20.56
N VAL A 33 -0.05 -9.70 -19.25
CA VAL A 33 1.28 -9.58 -18.64
C VAL A 33 1.54 -10.74 -17.68
N PRO A 34 2.81 -11.15 -17.46
CA PRO A 34 3.12 -12.24 -16.55
C PRO A 34 2.90 -11.84 -15.08
N ILE A 35 2.56 -12.82 -14.25
CA ILE A 35 2.60 -12.69 -12.80
C ILE A 35 4.00 -13.08 -12.32
N VAL A 36 4.73 -12.12 -11.77
CA VAL A 36 6.10 -12.30 -11.29
C VAL A 36 6.06 -12.66 -9.81
N LYS A 37 6.21 -13.95 -9.53
CA LYS A 37 6.08 -14.50 -8.17
C LYS A 37 7.19 -13.96 -7.24
N PRO A 38 6.88 -13.71 -5.95
CA PRO A 38 7.89 -13.35 -4.95
C PRO A 38 8.99 -14.40 -4.88
N ILE A 39 10.20 -13.97 -4.57
CA ILE A 39 11.32 -14.87 -4.32
C ILE A 39 11.37 -15.16 -2.83
N GLU A 40 11.47 -16.43 -2.46
CA GLU A 40 11.55 -16.86 -1.07
C GLU A 40 12.84 -17.64 -0.82
N ASP A 41 13.40 -17.51 0.39
CA ASP A 41 14.51 -18.34 0.84
C ASP A 41 14.04 -19.75 1.25
N ASN A 42 14.98 -20.60 1.66
CA ASN A 42 14.69 -21.96 2.09
C ASN A 42 13.87 -22.07 3.40
N LYS A 43 13.55 -20.94 4.03
CA LYS A 43 12.71 -20.84 5.23
C LYS A 43 11.35 -20.17 4.93
N GLY A 44 11.06 -19.87 3.67
CA GLY A 44 9.84 -19.17 3.26
C GLY A 44 9.88 -17.66 3.55
N VAL A 45 11.06 -17.07 3.76
CA VAL A 45 11.19 -15.62 3.94
C VAL A 45 11.34 -14.96 2.58
N LYS A 46 10.44 -14.01 2.26
CA LYS A 46 10.50 -13.21 1.05
C LYS A 46 11.80 -12.40 0.99
N ILE A 47 12.50 -12.48 -0.14
CA ILE A 47 13.75 -11.75 -0.38
C ILE A 47 13.54 -10.69 -1.47
N ALA A 48 14.25 -9.57 -1.34
CA ALA A 48 14.09 -8.46 -2.27
C ALA A 48 14.52 -8.87 -3.70
N PRO A 49 13.65 -8.72 -4.71
CA PRO A 49 13.96 -9.08 -6.09
C PRO A 49 14.86 -8.03 -6.75
N GLU A 50 15.24 -8.29 -8.00
CA GLU A 50 15.83 -7.26 -8.86
C GLU A 50 14.88 -6.05 -8.92
N GLN A 51 15.40 -4.86 -8.63
CA GLN A 51 14.58 -3.64 -8.58
C GLN A 51 14.29 -3.06 -9.97
N LYS A 52 14.94 -3.60 -11.01
CA LYS A 52 14.65 -3.28 -12.40
C LYS A 52 13.50 -4.15 -12.87
N LEU A 53 12.36 -3.52 -13.17
CA LEU A 53 11.12 -4.21 -13.49
C LEU A 53 10.93 -4.28 -15.01
N SER A 54 10.39 -5.40 -15.47
CA SER A 54 9.84 -5.58 -16.81
C SER A 54 8.31 -5.44 -16.73
N ASP A 55 7.63 -5.54 -17.86
CA ASP A 55 6.17 -5.65 -17.84
C ASP A 55 5.74 -6.91 -17.06
N GLY A 56 4.75 -6.76 -16.18
CA GLY A 56 4.32 -7.79 -15.24
C GLY A 56 3.52 -7.26 -14.06
N VAL A 57 2.86 -8.18 -13.35
CA VAL A 57 2.22 -7.95 -12.05
C VAL A 57 3.06 -8.60 -10.96
N TYR A 58 3.44 -7.82 -9.96
CA TYR A 58 4.34 -8.19 -8.87
C TYR A 58 3.56 -8.09 -7.54
N PRO A 59 2.97 -9.19 -7.04
CA PRO A 59 2.39 -9.21 -5.70
C PRO A 59 3.51 -9.15 -4.65
N GLU A 60 3.23 -8.50 -3.52
CA GLU A 60 4.11 -8.43 -2.35
C GLU A 60 5.54 -7.96 -2.68
N HIS A 61 5.62 -6.96 -3.56
CA HIS A 61 6.89 -6.50 -4.12
C HIS A 61 7.69 -5.68 -3.11
N LEU A 62 8.88 -6.20 -2.75
CA LEU A 62 9.83 -5.51 -1.90
C LEU A 62 10.56 -4.41 -2.64
N VAL A 63 10.41 -3.17 -2.17
CA VAL A 63 11.09 -1.99 -2.69
C VAL A 63 12.17 -1.51 -1.72
N TYR A 64 13.31 -1.04 -2.24
CA TYR A 64 14.33 -0.44 -1.39
C TYR A 64 15.13 0.68 -2.06
N LEU A 65 15.56 1.64 -1.25
CA LEU A 65 16.45 2.72 -1.64
C LEU A 65 17.64 2.80 -0.68
N LYS A 66 18.71 2.08 -1.03
CA LYS A 66 19.94 1.97 -0.21
C LYS A 66 20.51 3.32 0.17
N SER A 67 20.51 4.29 -0.75
CA SER A 67 21.06 5.64 -0.52
C SER A 67 20.32 6.44 0.56
N ALA A 68 19.10 6.03 0.94
CA ALA A 68 18.30 6.66 1.98
C ALA A 68 18.05 5.71 3.17
N GLY A 69 18.54 4.47 3.14
CA GLY A 69 18.27 3.47 4.17
C GLY A 69 16.78 3.09 4.29
N LEU A 70 16.02 3.18 3.20
CA LEU A 70 14.58 2.91 3.19
C LEU A 70 14.27 1.59 2.49
N CYS A 71 13.29 0.86 3.03
CA CYS A 71 12.66 -0.28 2.38
C CYS A 71 11.16 -0.33 2.70
N GLY A 72 10.42 -1.12 1.94
CA GLY A 72 9.00 -1.38 2.14
C GLY A 72 8.53 -2.56 1.30
N GLN A 73 7.28 -2.93 1.49
CA GLN A 73 6.61 -4.01 0.76
C GLN A 73 5.30 -3.42 0.23
N ALA A 74 5.13 -3.46 -1.09
CA ALA A 74 3.91 -3.02 -1.75
C ALA A 74 3.04 -4.24 -2.06
N ASP A 75 1.75 -4.18 -1.71
CA ASP A 75 0.81 -5.28 -1.90
C ASP A 75 0.76 -5.72 -3.38
N ILE A 76 0.59 -4.77 -4.31
CA ILE A 76 0.65 -5.03 -5.76
C ILE A 76 1.35 -3.90 -6.50
N VAL A 77 2.32 -4.28 -7.33
CA VAL A 77 2.94 -3.42 -8.34
C VAL A 77 2.63 -3.95 -9.73
N GLU A 78 2.19 -3.09 -10.64
CA GLU A 78 1.93 -3.46 -12.03
C GLU A 78 2.77 -2.58 -12.95
N VAL A 79 3.45 -3.21 -13.90
CA VAL A 79 4.17 -2.53 -14.98
C VAL A 79 3.58 -3.00 -16.29
N VAL A 80 2.97 -2.06 -17.02
CA VAL A 80 2.30 -2.35 -18.29
C VAL A 80 2.54 -1.17 -19.23
N ASP A 81 3.07 -1.43 -20.43
CA ASP A 81 3.29 -0.39 -21.46
C ASP A 81 4.05 0.84 -20.90
N ASN A 82 5.17 0.58 -20.22
CA ASN A 82 6.03 1.59 -19.59
C ASN A 82 5.30 2.50 -18.56
N LYS A 83 4.15 2.07 -18.03
CA LYS A 83 3.43 2.70 -16.93
C LYS A 83 3.48 1.83 -15.69
N LEU A 84 3.70 2.49 -14.56
CA LEU A 84 3.73 1.93 -13.22
C LEU A 84 2.41 2.20 -12.50
N TYR A 85 1.78 1.16 -12.00
CA TYR A 85 0.62 1.22 -11.13
C TYR A 85 0.95 0.57 -9.79
N ILE A 86 0.44 1.13 -8.69
CA ILE A 86 0.58 0.53 -7.36
C ILE A 86 -0.80 0.48 -6.72
N ASN A 87 -1.21 -0.72 -6.31
CA ASN A 87 -2.46 -0.94 -5.61
C ASN A 87 -2.16 -1.44 -4.20
N ASP A 88 -2.86 -0.88 -3.22
CA ASP A 88 -2.69 -1.22 -1.81
C ASP A 88 -4.06 -1.47 -1.17
N TYR A 89 -4.13 -2.48 -0.32
CA TYR A 89 -5.32 -2.93 0.35
C TYR A 89 -5.38 -2.39 1.78
N LYS A 90 -6.52 -1.81 2.16
CA LYS A 90 -6.77 -1.37 3.53
C LYS A 90 -8.11 -1.87 4.05
N THR A 91 -8.09 -2.39 5.27
CA THR A 91 -9.26 -2.94 5.97
C THR A 91 -9.67 -2.09 7.17
N ASN A 92 -9.14 -0.87 7.28
CA ASN A 92 -9.48 0.09 8.32
C ASN A 92 -11.00 0.32 8.37
N LYS A 93 -11.56 0.59 9.55
CA LYS A 93 -12.99 0.91 9.68
C LYS A 93 -13.42 2.09 8.80
N GLU A 94 -12.55 3.08 8.69
CA GLU A 94 -12.76 4.32 7.95
C GLU A 94 -11.43 4.79 7.35
N ILE A 95 -11.50 5.44 6.19
CA ILE A 95 -10.40 6.21 5.60
C ILE A 95 -10.72 7.69 5.80
N LYS A 96 -10.09 8.32 6.79
CA LYS A 96 -10.26 9.76 7.02
C LYS A 96 -9.55 10.55 5.93
N GLU A 97 -10.30 11.41 5.26
CA GLU A 97 -9.80 12.28 4.18
C GLU A 97 -9.33 13.66 4.68
N LYS A 98 -9.69 14.02 5.92
CA LYS A 98 -9.35 15.30 6.56
C LYS A 98 -8.72 15.08 7.93
N GLY A 99 -7.88 16.03 8.33
CA GLY A 99 -7.29 16.06 9.66
C GLY A 99 -8.35 16.33 10.72
N PHE A 100 -8.06 15.93 11.96
CA PHE A 100 -8.92 16.27 13.08
C PHE A 100 -8.92 17.79 13.32
N THR A 101 -10.09 18.42 13.37
CA THR A 101 -10.26 19.83 13.73
C THR A 101 -10.67 19.95 15.19
N ASN A 102 -9.89 20.68 15.99
CA ASN A 102 -10.21 20.92 17.40
C ASN A 102 -11.33 21.96 17.57
N TRP A 103 -11.76 22.20 18.82
CA TRP A 103 -12.84 23.15 19.15
C TRP A 103 -12.50 24.61 18.79
N GLU A 104 -11.23 24.95 18.60
CA GLU A 104 -10.75 26.27 18.17
C GLU A 104 -10.72 26.41 16.63
N GLY A 105 -11.10 25.36 15.89
CA GLY A 105 -11.06 25.35 14.42
C GLY A 105 -9.69 25.01 13.82
N ILE A 106 -8.71 24.59 14.64
CA ILE A 106 -7.37 24.22 14.18
C ILE A 106 -7.38 22.76 13.73
N THR A 107 -6.99 22.53 12.47
CA THR A 107 -6.91 21.19 11.86
C THR A 107 -5.51 20.61 11.99
N SER A 108 -5.40 19.35 12.42
CA SER A 108 -4.13 18.63 12.53
C SER A 108 -3.43 18.51 11.18
N LYS A 109 -2.12 18.77 11.16
CA LYS A 109 -1.25 18.76 9.99
C LYS A 109 -0.10 17.79 10.19
N MET A 110 0.41 17.21 9.10
CA MET A 110 1.59 16.35 9.15
C MET A 110 2.82 17.15 9.63
N PHE A 111 3.88 16.45 10.05
CA PHE A 111 5.13 17.13 10.40
C PHE A 111 5.86 17.67 9.17
N LYS A 112 6.77 18.63 9.41
CA LYS A 112 7.73 19.07 8.38
C LYS A 112 8.48 17.84 7.82
N PRO A 113 8.75 17.77 6.52
CA PRO A 113 8.64 18.86 5.53
C PRO A 113 7.29 18.92 4.77
N VAL A 114 6.27 18.16 5.16
CA VAL A 114 5.00 18.02 4.41
C VAL A 114 3.80 18.57 5.19
N ASN A 115 4.04 19.54 6.07
CA ASN A 115 3.04 20.07 7.00
C ASN A 115 1.94 20.94 6.36
N HIS A 116 1.93 21.09 5.04
CA HIS A 116 0.76 21.61 4.31
C HIS A 116 -0.35 20.56 4.22
N LEU A 117 -0.01 19.27 4.26
CA LEU A 117 -0.95 18.16 4.24
C LEU A 117 -1.64 17.99 5.59
N ASP A 118 -2.94 17.68 5.54
CA ASP A 118 -3.71 17.24 6.70
C ASP A 118 -3.14 15.94 7.27
N ASP A 119 -3.10 15.82 8.59
CA ASP A 119 -2.77 14.56 9.25
C ASP A 119 -4.00 13.63 9.24
N CYS A 120 -4.16 12.90 8.13
CA CYS A 120 -5.30 12.02 7.87
C CYS A 120 -4.88 10.75 7.12
N ASN A 121 -5.69 9.69 7.21
CA ASN A 121 -5.38 8.39 6.60
C ASN A 121 -5.06 8.51 5.12
N LEU A 122 -5.86 9.28 4.37
CA LEU A 122 -5.68 9.44 2.93
C LEU A 122 -4.28 9.99 2.58
N ASN A 123 -3.79 10.99 3.31
CA ASN A 123 -2.46 11.58 3.06
C ASN A 123 -1.33 10.63 3.47
N HIS A 124 -1.48 9.88 4.57
CA HIS A 124 -0.51 8.86 4.96
C HIS A 124 -0.36 7.79 3.87
N TYR A 125 -1.48 7.25 3.35
CA TYR A 125 -1.44 6.27 2.25
C TYR A 125 -0.94 6.87 0.94
N SER A 126 -1.31 8.12 0.64
CA SER A 126 -0.81 8.83 -0.56
C SER A 126 0.71 8.98 -0.52
N LEU A 127 1.29 9.35 0.62
CA LEU A 127 2.74 9.44 0.79
C LEU A 127 3.41 8.06 0.75
N GLN A 128 2.80 7.03 1.33
CA GLN A 128 3.31 5.66 1.30
C GLN A 128 3.44 5.16 -0.15
N LEU A 129 2.36 5.19 -0.94
CA LEU A 129 2.40 4.71 -2.33
C LEU A 129 3.26 5.61 -3.21
N SER A 130 3.28 6.92 -2.96
CA SER A 130 4.17 7.84 -3.67
C SER A 130 5.64 7.53 -3.38
N LEU A 131 5.99 7.16 -2.15
CA LEU A 131 7.34 6.74 -1.79
C LEU A 131 7.73 5.46 -2.53
N TYR A 132 6.86 4.45 -2.58
CA TYR A 132 7.10 3.23 -3.34
C TYR A 132 7.30 3.53 -4.84
N ALA A 133 6.41 4.32 -5.44
CA ALA A 133 6.52 4.75 -6.83
C ALA A 133 7.83 5.51 -7.10
N TYR A 134 8.25 6.39 -6.18
CA TYR A 134 9.52 7.09 -6.28
C TYR A 134 10.72 6.13 -6.24
N ILE A 135 10.72 5.15 -5.33
CA ILE A 135 11.80 4.16 -5.22
C ILE A 135 11.87 3.31 -6.51
N ILE A 136 10.75 2.77 -6.98
CA ILE A 136 10.70 1.98 -8.21
C ILE A 136 11.21 2.79 -9.40
N LYS A 137 10.78 4.05 -9.53
CA LYS A 137 11.25 4.93 -10.61
C LYS A 137 12.74 5.29 -10.52
N LYS A 138 13.34 5.28 -9.33
CA LYS A 138 14.80 5.48 -9.21
C LYS A 138 15.60 4.34 -9.83
N HIS A 139 15.07 3.11 -9.77
CA HIS A 139 15.66 1.96 -10.45
C HIS A 139 15.21 1.84 -11.91
N ASN A 140 14.05 2.41 -12.25
CA ASN A 140 13.40 2.33 -13.56
C ASN A 140 13.05 3.73 -14.12
N PRO A 141 14.04 4.52 -14.57
CA PRO A 141 13.86 5.95 -14.84
C PRO A 141 12.93 6.27 -16.02
N THR A 142 12.65 5.31 -16.91
CA THR A 142 11.75 5.49 -18.06
C THR A 142 10.27 5.34 -17.70
N LEU A 143 9.96 4.67 -16.58
CA LEU A 143 8.58 4.42 -16.17
C LEU A 143 7.85 5.72 -15.82
N LYS A 144 6.60 5.80 -16.28
CA LYS A 144 5.66 6.86 -15.92
C LYS A 144 4.70 6.32 -14.87
N VAL A 145 4.37 7.11 -13.85
CA VAL A 145 3.33 6.68 -12.89
C VAL A 145 1.99 6.77 -13.62
N GLY A 146 1.31 5.64 -13.74
CA GLY A 146 0.00 5.50 -14.36
C GLY A 146 -1.15 5.69 -13.38
N GLY A 147 -1.02 5.19 -12.15
CA GLY A 147 -2.02 5.32 -11.09
C GLY A 147 -1.53 4.78 -9.75
N LEU A 148 -2.07 5.32 -8.66
CA LEU A 148 -1.84 4.83 -7.30
C LEU A 148 -3.22 4.65 -6.68
N THR A 149 -3.55 3.45 -6.22
CA THR A 149 -4.92 3.12 -5.85
C THR A 149 -4.97 2.50 -4.47
N LEU A 150 -5.87 3.00 -3.64
CA LEU A 150 -6.24 2.35 -2.39
C LEU A 150 -7.54 1.57 -2.59
N GLN A 151 -7.52 0.28 -2.31
CA GLN A 151 -8.71 -0.53 -2.22
C GLN A 151 -9.10 -0.68 -0.75
N HIS A 152 -10.13 0.08 -0.35
CA HIS A 152 -10.69 0.05 1.00
C HIS A 152 -11.77 -1.03 1.09
N VAL A 153 -11.47 -2.08 1.84
CA VAL A 153 -12.35 -3.25 2.01
C VAL A 153 -12.99 -3.21 3.38
N LYS A 154 -14.31 -3.33 3.41
CA LYS A 154 -15.10 -3.49 4.63
C LYS A 154 -15.69 -4.89 4.68
N PHE A 155 -15.80 -5.43 5.88
CA PHE A 155 -16.37 -6.73 6.15
C PHE A 155 -17.73 -6.57 6.82
N LYS A 156 -18.64 -7.52 6.55
CA LYS A 156 -19.91 -7.60 7.26
C LYS A 156 -19.66 -7.94 8.71
N ILE A 157 -20.45 -7.33 9.60
CA ILE A 157 -20.32 -7.50 11.04
C ILE A 157 -21.54 -8.28 11.55
N ALA A 158 -21.31 -9.47 12.09
CA ALA A 158 -22.35 -10.33 12.66
C ALA A 158 -22.77 -9.89 14.08
N GLY A 159 -21.92 -9.11 14.76
CA GLY A 159 -22.23 -8.59 16.10
C GLY A 159 -21.04 -7.90 16.75
N VAL A 160 -21.14 -7.69 18.05
CA VAL A 160 -20.04 -7.19 18.88
C VAL A 160 -19.70 -8.19 19.97
N ASP A 161 -18.42 -8.26 20.33
CA ASP A 161 -17.98 -9.10 21.44
C ASP A 161 -18.32 -8.45 22.80
N LYS A 162 -17.98 -9.16 23.89
CA LYS A 162 -18.20 -8.71 25.28
C LYS A 162 -17.56 -7.36 25.62
N ASN A 163 -16.59 -6.89 24.83
CA ASN A 163 -15.90 -5.63 25.02
C ASN A 163 -16.36 -4.56 24.01
N GLY A 164 -17.41 -4.85 23.22
CA GLY A 164 -17.96 -3.94 22.21
C GLY A 164 -17.21 -3.92 20.89
N TYR A 165 -16.27 -4.83 20.64
CA TYR A 165 -15.54 -4.88 19.37
C TYR A 165 -16.32 -5.65 18.29
N PRO A 166 -16.32 -5.19 17.03
CA PRO A 166 -17.03 -5.87 15.95
C PRO A 166 -16.49 -7.28 15.70
N ILE A 167 -17.39 -8.22 15.46
CA ILE A 167 -17.12 -9.60 15.04
C ILE A 167 -17.55 -9.72 13.57
N ALA A 168 -16.61 -10.08 12.69
CA ALA A 168 -16.92 -10.29 11.28
C ALA A 168 -17.89 -11.46 11.09
N GLU A 169 -18.83 -11.30 10.17
CA GLU A 169 -19.64 -12.40 9.66
C GLU A 169 -18.74 -13.36 8.88
N LEU A 170 -18.93 -14.65 9.12
CA LEU A 170 -18.18 -15.71 8.45
C LEU A 170 -19.13 -16.55 7.60
N ASP A 171 -18.73 -16.83 6.36
CA ASP A 171 -19.33 -17.85 5.51
C ASP A 171 -18.31 -18.96 5.30
N ASN A 172 -18.67 -20.20 5.63
CA ASN A 172 -17.76 -21.36 5.64
C ASN A 172 -16.41 -21.14 6.36
N GLY A 173 -16.40 -20.27 7.38
CA GLY A 173 -15.20 -19.95 8.16
C GLY A 173 -14.37 -18.78 7.61
N GLU A 174 -14.77 -18.18 6.50
CA GLU A 174 -14.09 -17.05 5.87
C GLU A 174 -14.86 -15.73 6.07
N PRO A 175 -14.18 -14.60 6.31
CA PRO A 175 -14.83 -13.29 6.44
C PRO A 175 -15.64 -12.88 5.19
N VAL A 176 -16.87 -12.42 5.41
CA VAL A 176 -17.74 -11.93 4.34
C VAL A 176 -17.44 -10.46 4.05
N ILE A 177 -17.08 -10.15 2.80
CA ILE A 177 -16.88 -8.77 2.33
C ILE A 177 -18.25 -8.07 2.20
N ASP A 178 -18.31 -6.83 2.68
CA ASP A 178 -19.49 -5.97 2.61
C ASP A 178 -19.36 -4.95 1.47
N GLU A 179 -18.29 -4.16 1.49
CA GLU A 179 -18.06 -3.07 0.56
C GLU A 179 -16.59 -3.03 0.14
N VAL A 180 -16.35 -2.76 -1.14
CA VAL A 180 -15.03 -2.41 -1.65
C VAL A 180 -15.12 -1.03 -2.29
N LYS A 181 -14.43 -0.05 -1.69
CA LYS A 181 -14.34 1.32 -2.20
C LYS A 181 -12.94 1.60 -2.72
N MET A 182 -12.85 2.11 -3.95
CA MET A 182 -11.58 2.47 -4.57
C MET A 182 -11.29 3.96 -4.37
N TYR A 183 -10.06 4.30 -4.03
CA TYR A 183 -9.57 5.67 -3.95
C TYR A 183 -8.38 5.82 -4.90
N GLU A 184 -8.51 6.72 -5.87
CA GLU A 184 -7.38 7.18 -6.67
C GLU A 184 -6.57 8.18 -5.85
N LEU A 185 -5.29 7.86 -5.62
CA LEU A 185 -4.38 8.67 -4.81
C LEU A 185 -3.46 9.51 -5.71
N PRO A 186 -3.14 10.75 -5.29
CA PRO A 186 -2.19 11.57 -6.01
C PRO A 186 -0.77 11.01 -5.88
N TYR A 187 0.03 11.15 -6.94
CA TYR A 187 1.48 10.94 -6.85
C TYR A 187 2.16 12.19 -6.30
N LEU A 188 2.38 12.20 -4.98
CA LEU A 188 3.01 13.28 -4.20
C LEU A 188 4.53 13.29 -4.37
N GLN A 189 4.99 13.45 -5.62
CA GLN A 189 6.41 13.33 -5.97
C GLN A 189 7.28 14.36 -5.25
N ASP A 190 6.84 15.60 -5.16
CA ASP A 190 7.62 16.68 -4.60
C ASP A 190 7.69 16.57 -3.07
N GLU A 191 6.59 16.17 -2.41
CA GLU A 191 6.58 15.84 -0.99
C GLU A 191 7.55 14.71 -0.65
N VAL A 192 7.55 13.63 -1.44
CA VAL A 192 8.50 12.53 -1.26
C VAL A 192 9.94 13.03 -1.45
N ARG A 193 10.21 13.87 -2.45
CA ARG A 193 11.55 14.47 -2.62
C ARG A 193 11.94 15.30 -1.42
N SER A 194 11.03 16.12 -0.88
CA SER A 194 11.26 16.92 0.32
C SER A 194 11.56 16.03 1.53
N ILE A 195 10.84 14.92 1.71
CA ILE A 195 11.11 13.94 2.78
C ILE A 195 12.51 13.34 2.60
N ILE A 196 12.88 12.91 1.38
CA ILE A 196 14.20 12.33 1.10
C ILE A 196 15.32 13.35 1.32
N MET A 197 15.13 14.61 0.95
CA MET A 197 16.10 15.69 1.23
C MET A 197 16.24 15.91 2.74
N TRP A 198 15.12 16.02 3.45
CA TRP A 198 15.13 16.18 4.90
C TRP A 198 15.85 15.02 5.61
N LEU A 199 15.64 13.77 5.19
CA LEU A 199 16.34 12.59 5.72
C LEU A 199 17.86 12.65 5.50
N LYS A 200 18.31 13.20 4.37
CA LYS A 200 19.75 13.37 4.10
C LYS A 200 20.37 14.44 4.99
N ASP A 201 19.64 15.51 5.26
CA ASP A 201 20.09 16.60 6.12
C ASP A 201 20.00 16.22 7.62
N ASN A 202 19.17 15.24 7.95
CA ASN A 202 18.91 14.75 9.31
C ASN A 202 19.10 13.22 9.39
N PRO A 203 20.33 12.71 9.12
CA PRO A 203 20.56 11.29 9.15
C PRO A 203 20.25 10.73 10.54
N ALA A 204 19.55 9.59 10.57
CA ALA A 204 19.33 8.88 11.82
C ALA A 204 20.68 8.59 12.49
N LYS A 205 20.80 8.92 13.78
CA LYS A 205 21.98 8.52 14.55
C LYS A 205 21.98 6.99 14.65
N PRO A 206 23.13 6.34 14.40
CA PRO A 206 23.23 4.88 14.51
C PRO A 206 22.94 4.40 15.94
#